data_AF-A0A7V9JP29-F1
#
_entry.id   AF-A0A7V9JP29-F1
#
_cell.length_a   1.000
_cell.length_b   1.000
_cell.length_c   1.000
_cell.angle_alpha   90.00
_cell.angle_beta   90.00
_cell.angle_gamma   90.00
#
_symmetry.space_group_name_H-M   'P 1'
#
loop_
_entity.id
_entity.type
_entity.pdbx_description
1 polymer ?
#
loop_
_entity_poly.entity_id
_entity_poly.type
_entity_poly.pdbx_seq_one_letter_code
_entity_poly.pdbx_strand_id
1 'polypeptide(L)'
;MYTIDNGGNAGWGAPPVNEGPQGTCTNQPNEPGTSDDDSFQLVLASKYGGHPNPTRGNRANTFNTSKPQSPVSVANPVECDYRANGPEKGNIHSFTSSTNGITEYTATNFSGAMKDDFLAASFDNTIYRVKLNSTGTGLVLAQALFSTVDITPLDLTAVGDTGAFPGTIWVGDIESGLITVFEPNDYGGGGGPVCTGANDPTLDEDRDGYTNADEISNGTNPCSAGDVPPDWDGDKISNLNDPNDDNDSRTDSTDPFAIDPNDGTTTTLPVRYTWDNNAPAAGGILNLGFTGLMTNGVANYESLYDATKMTAGGAAGVTTVDQVSEGTALGATNTQEYGFQFGVKTPASGAFTAHTRVLAPFSGLTPQDNQSMGLSIGTGDQSNYAKIVTSSNGGAGGIQFLKEVGGTVTARPQVGVTLPGPDSVDLYLTVDPVAATVQPSYAVNTGGTAGPRVLLGGPEPVPASWLGGASGLAVGLISTSAGPAPPFPATWDLIEVTADAAAPDTTPPTLTSRSPSAGATGVARSTNVGAVFSEAMDATTITASSVTLVKQGTTTPVPASIGYD
;
A
#
# COMPACT_ATOMS: atom_id res chain seq x y z
N MET A 1 -22.67 0.88 28.44
CA MET A 1 -22.40 1.32 27.05
C MET A 1 -21.56 0.25 26.41
N TYR A 2 -21.81 -0.09 25.15
CA TYR A 2 -20.90 -0.97 24.40
C TYR A 2 -19.97 -0.10 23.56
N THR A 3 -18.74 -0.56 23.38
CA THR A 3 -17.74 0.08 22.53
C THR A 3 -16.90 -0.98 21.87
N ILE A 4 -16.26 -0.59 20.77
CA ILE A 4 -15.11 -1.29 20.24
C ILE A 4 -13.88 -0.46 20.63
N ASP A 5 -12.84 -1.13 21.08
CA ASP A 5 -11.57 -0.55 21.53
C ASP A 5 -10.49 -1.08 20.59
N ASN A 6 -9.90 -0.19 19.78
CA ASN A 6 -8.97 -0.63 18.73
C ASN A 6 -7.65 -1.13 19.32
N GLY A 7 -7.10 -2.18 18.71
CA GLY A 7 -5.83 -2.77 19.08
C GLY A 7 -4.61 -1.89 18.73
N GLY A 8 -3.44 -2.30 19.23
CA GLY A 8 -2.17 -1.70 18.81
C GLY A 8 -1.71 -2.26 17.46
N ASN A 9 -0.76 -1.59 16.81
CA ASN A 9 -0.15 -2.04 15.56
C ASN A 9 1.28 -2.54 15.80
N ALA A 10 1.77 -3.47 14.98
CA ALA A 10 3.14 -3.94 15.08
C ALA A 10 4.16 -2.82 14.81
N GLY A 11 5.25 -2.82 15.58
CA GLY A 11 6.35 -1.87 15.42
C GLY A 11 6.09 -0.47 16.00
N TRP A 12 4.89 -0.20 16.54
CA TRP A 12 4.51 1.10 17.09
C TRP A 12 3.72 0.99 18.40
N GLY A 13 4.13 1.75 19.41
CA GLY A 13 3.35 1.99 20.62
C GLY A 13 3.27 0.81 21.58
N ALA A 14 4.41 0.19 21.94
CA ALA A 14 4.43 -0.84 22.97
C ALA A 14 3.94 -0.30 24.34
N PRO A 15 3.56 -1.18 25.29
CA PRO A 15 3.16 -0.76 26.63
C PRO A 15 4.20 0.19 27.26
N PRO A 16 3.80 1.23 28.01
CA PRO A 16 4.72 2.24 28.52
C PRO A 16 5.88 1.66 29.33
N VAL A 17 7.05 2.30 29.32
CA VAL A 17 8.14 1.90 30.22
C VAL A 17 7.69 2.05 31.68
N ASN A 18 7.91 1.02 32.51
CA ASN A 18 7.41 0.89 33.88
C ASN A 18 5.87 0.88 33.98
N GLU A 19 5.21 0.32 32.97
CA GLU A 19 3.80 -0.09 32.99
C GLU A 19 3.44 -0.83 34.28
N GLY A 20 2.18 -0.66 34.70
CA GLY A 20 1.58 -1.39 35.80
C GLY A 20 0.74 -0.53 36.73
N PRO A 21 -0.05 -1.15 37.62
CA PRO A 21 -1.03 -0.48 38.45
C PRO A 21 -0.41 0.37 39.57
N GLN A 22 0.92 0.33 39.72
CA GLN A 22 1.67 1.12 40.70
C GLN A 22 1.77 2.60 40.31
N GLY A 23 1.42 2.98 39.08
CA GLY A 23 1.40 4.39 38.66
C GLY A 23 2.79 4.97 38.38
N THR A 24 3.76 4.13 38.01
CA THR A 24 5.16 4.52 37.79
C THR A 24 5.55 4.61 36.31
N CYS A 25 4.59 4.41 35.41
CA CYS A 25 4.82 4.44 33.98
C CYS A 25 5.38 5.80 33.50
N THR A 26 6.09 5.79 32.38
CA THR A 26 6.74 6.98 31.81
C THR A 26 6.24 7.29 30.40
N ASN A 27 6.47 8.53 29.92
CA ASN A 27 6.25 8.94 28.53
C ASN A 27 7.42 8.57 27.59
N GLN A 28 8.38 7.74 28.02
CA GLN A 28 9.47 7.34 27.13
C GLN A 28 8.94 6.43 26.02
N PRO A 29 9.40 6.60 24.76
CA PRO A 29 9.10 5.64 23.69
C PRO A 29 9.50 4.23 24.11
N ASN A 30 8.66 3.25 23.79
CA ASN A 30 8.93 1.82 24.00
C ASN A 30 8.49 1.07 22.75
N GLU A 31 9.44 0.42 22.06
CA GLU A 31 9.22 -0.27 20.79
C GLU A 31 10.01 -1.59 20.75
N PRO A 32 9.56 -2.59 19.96
CA PRO A 32 8.38 -2.58 19.09
C PRO A 32 7.06 -2.85 19.83
N GLY A 33 6.00 -2.16 19.43
CA GLY A 33 4.62 -2.60 19.67
C GLY A 33 4.29 -3.90 18.94
N THR A 34 3.20 -4.56 19.35
CA THR A 34 2.67 -5.76 18.70
C THR A 34 1.26 -5.49 18.20
N SER A 35 0.91 -6.04 17.03
CA SER A 35 -0.48 -6.03 16.58
C SER A 35 -1.36 -6.78 17.58
N ASP A 36 -2.50 -6.19 17.91
CA ASP A 36 -3.52 -6.77 18.77
C ASP A 36 -4.89 -6.56 18.11
N ASP A 37 -5.83 -7.43 18.40
CA ASP A 37 -7.18 -7.37 17.82
C ASP A 37 -7.97 -6.16 18.35
N ASP A 38 -9.02 -5.76 17.65
CA ASP A 38 -9.99 -4.80 18.16
C ASP A 38 -10.96 -5.50 19.11
N SER A 39 -11.37 -4.83 20.19
CA SER A 39 -12.13 -5.47 21.27
C SER A 39 -13.53 -4.90 21.45
N PHE A 40 -14.55 -5.74 21.26
CA PHE A 40 -15.93 -5.42 21.64
C PHE A 40 -16.17 -5.62 23.14
N GLN A 41 -16.65 -4.57 23.82
CA GLN A 41 -16.71 -4.55 25.29
C GLN A 41 -17.95 -3.86 25.86
N LEU A 42 -18.39 -4.34 27.02
CA LEU A 42 -19.28 -3.60 27.92
C LEU A 42 -18.46 -2.64 28.81
N VAL A 43 -18.74 -1.35 28.69
CA VAL A 43 -18.18 -0.27 29.53
C VAL A 43 -19.19 0.13 30.61
N LEU A 44 -18.75 -0.06 31.85
CA LEU A 44 -19.42 0.39 33.07
C LEU A 44 -18.69 1.63 33.62
N ALA A 45 -19.37 2.44 34.43
CA ALA A 45 -18.84 3.71 34.93
C ALA A 45 -17.49 3.61 35.66
N SER A 46 -17.17 2.45 36.26
CA SER A 46 -15.91 2.20 36.97
C SER A 46 -14.88 1.41 36.17
N LYS A 47 -15.16 1.08 34.90
CA LYS A 47 -14.28 0.24 34.08
C LYS A 47 -13.06 1.05 33.60
N TYR A 48 -11.90 0.44 33.71
CA TYR A 48 -10.69 0.86 33.00
C TYR A 48 -10.49 -0.08 31.80
N GLY A 49 -10.39 0.51 30.60
CA GLY A 49 -10.41 -0.20 29.32
C GLY A 49 -9.07 -0.79 28.88
N GLY A 50 -7.99 -0.62 29.66
CA GLY A 50 -6.73 -1.29 29.39
C GLY A 50 -5.73 -0.52 28.54
N HIS A 51 -6.11 0.60 27.89
CA HIS A 51 -5.15 1.48 27.21
C HIS A 51 -4.52 2.47 28.20
N PRO A 52 -3.20 2.39 28.44
CA PRO A 52 -2.51 3.28 29.35
C PRO A 52 -2.55 4.72 28.87
N ASN A 53 -2.76 5.63 29.83
CA ASN A 53 -2.47 7.05 29.65
C ASN A 53 -1.43 7.47 30.68
N PRO A 54 -0.12 7.40 30.34
CA PRO A 54 0.93 7.65 31.32
C PRO A 54 0.88 9.04 31.95
N THR A 55 0.39 10.04 31.23
CA THR A 55 0.25 11.40 31.75
C THR A 55 -0.85 11.57 32.80
N ARG A 56 -1.88 10.71 32.76
CA ARG A 56 -2.93 10.61 33.79
C ARG A 56 -2.57 9.60 34.88
N GLY A 57 -1.80 8.57 34.55
CA GLY A 57 -1.34 7.53 35.48
C GLY A 57 -0.24 7.98 36.43
N ASN A 58 0.62 8.93 36.02
CA ASN A 58 1.77 9.37 36.79
C ASN A 58 2.01 10.89 36.63
N ARG A 59 1.98 11.64 37.75
CA ARG A 59 2.21 13.10 37.75
C ARG A 59 3.66 13.52 37.49
N ALA A 60 4.61 12.59 37.50
CA ALA A 60 5.98 12.85 37.05
C ALA A 60 6.05 13.05 35.53
N ASN A 61 5.09 12.50 34.78
CA ASN A 61 4.95 12.77 33.36
C ASN A 61 4.39 14.19 33.15
N THR A 62 4.98 14.90 32.20
CA THR A 62 4.66 16.29 31.90
C THR A 62 4.38 16.45 30.41
N PHE A 63 3.72 17.55 30.02
CA PHE A 63 3.37 17.78 28.61
C PHE A 63 4.59 17.76 27.68
N ASN A 64 5.69 18.38 28.10
CA ASN A 64 7.00 18.33 27.44
C ASN A 64 8.03 19.11 28.25
N THR A 65 9.29 19.09 27.81
CA THR A 65 10.41 19.82 28.44
C THR A 65 10.20 21.34 28.54
N SER A 66 9.45 21.94 27.61
CA SER A 66 9.12 23.37 27.62
C SER A 66 7.89 23.72 28.48
N LYS A 67 7.09 22.71 28.86
CA LYS A 67 5.86 22.79 29.65
C LYS A 67 5.84 21.67 30.69
N PRO A 68 6.72 21.73 31.71
CA PRO A 68 7.00 20.62 32.63
C PRO A 68 5.95 20.47 33.74
N GLN A 69 4.66 20.65 33.41
CA GLN A 69 3.55 20.38 34.31
C GLN A 69 2.82 19.10 33.90
N SER A 70 2.33 18.36 34.90
CA SER A 70 1.39 17.25 34.65
C SER A 70 0.04 17.80 34.15
N PRO A 71 -0.65 17.11 33.23
CA PRO A 71 -1.99 17.52 32.79
C PRO A 71 -3.06 17.33 33.87
N VAL A 72 -2.76 16.56 34.93
CA VAL A 72 -3.71 16.25 36.00
C VAL A 72 -3.21 16.71 37.37
N SER A 73 -4.15 17.16 38.21
CA SER A 73 -3.86 17.51 39.60
C SER A 73 -3.74 16.28 40.50
N VAL A 74 -4.36 15.16 40.12
CA VAL A 74 -4.35 13.88 40.82
C VAL A 74 -4.14 12.78 39.77
N ALA A 75 -3.15 11.91 40.00
CA ALA A 75 -2.93 10.75 39.14
C ALA A 75 -3.92 9.63 39.46
N ASN A 76 -4.25 8.84 38.45
CA ASN A 76 -5.01 7.60 38.56
C ASN A 76 -4.10 6.42 38.19
N PRO A 77 -3.40 5.77 39.15
CA PRO A 77 -2.37 4.78 38.88
C PRO A 77 -2.78 3.61 37.97
N VAL A 78 -4.06 3.25 37.93
CA VAL A 78 -4.56 2.20 37.03
C VAL A 78 -4.41 2.57 35.55
N GLU A 79 -4.29 3.86 35.21
CA GLU A 79 -4.05 4.31 33.84
C GLU A 79 -2.58 4.16 33.41
N CYS A 80 -1.74 3.58 34.25
CA CYS A 80 -0.42 3.07 33.86
C CYS A 80 -0.45 1.58 33.48
N ASP A 81 -1.56 0.88 33.73
CA ASP A 81 -1.71 -0.58 33.61
C ASP A 81 -2.15 -0.92 32.17
N TYR A 82 -1.32 -1.57 31.36
CA TYR A 82 -1.78 -2.08 30.07
C TYR A 82 -2.54 -3.38 30.32
N ARG A 83 -3.73 -3.53 29.73
CA ARG A 83 -4.47 -4.79 29.80
C ARG A 83 -4.54 -5.42 28.43
N ALA A 84 -3.97 -6.62 28.33
CA ALA A 84 -4.00 -7.37 27.10
C ALA A 84 -5.44 -7.77 26.75
N ASN A 85 -5.71 -7.88 25.46
CA ASN A 85 -6.97 -8.41 24.99
C ASN A 85 -7.30 -9.78 25.62
N GLY A 86 -8.60 -9.99 25.84
CA GLY A 86 -9.14 -11.19 26.46
C GLY A 86 -9.67 -10.93 27.88
N PRO A 87 -9.47 -11.86 28.84
CA PRO A 87 -10.09 -11.76 30.16
C PRO A 87 -9.67 -10.54 30.98
N GLU A 88 -8.45 -10.04 30.78
CA GLU A 88 -7.91 -8.90 31.53
C GLU A 88 -8.61 -7.59 31.18
N LYS A 89 -8.76 -7.32 29.88
CA LYS A 89 -9.49 -6.18 29.34
C LYS A 89 -11.01 -6.37 29.37
N GLY A 90 -11.47 -7.63 29.48
CA GLY A 90 -12.87 -8.00 29.61
C GLY A 90 -13.60 -8.00 28.27
N ASN A 91 -12.96 -8.57 27.25
CA ASN A 91 -13.49 -8.68 25.89
C ASN A 91 -14.72 -9.58 25.90
N ILE A 92 -15.77 -9.16 25.19
CA ILE A 92 -16.89 -10.03 24.84
C ILE A 92 -16.58 -10.72 23.50
N HIS A 93 -15.96 -10.00 22.57
CA HIS A 93 -15.48 -10.49 21.28
C HIS A 93 -14.27 -9.69 20.83
N SER A 94 -13.51 -10.23 19.87
CA SER A 94 -12.35 -9.59 19.26
C SER A 94 -12.46 -9.66 17.73
N PHE A 95 -12.07 -8.60 17.02
CA PHE A 95 -12.02 -8.53 15.56
C PHE A 95 -10.56 -8.39 15.10
N THR A 96 -10.18 -9.14 14.08
CA THR A 96 -8.79 -9.14 13.58
C THR A 96 -8.44 -7.93 12.71
N SER A 97 -9.46 -7.25 12.19
CA SER A 97 -9.34 -6.03 11.38
C SER A 97 -9.85 -4.83 12.16
N SER A 98 -9.41 -3.63 11.76
CA SER A 98 -9.88 -2.39 12.39
C SER A 98 -11.39 -2.24 12.24
N THR A 99 -12.11 -2.31 13.35
CA THR A 99 -13.56 -2.24 13.46
C THR A 99 -13.95 -1.02 14.29
N ASN A 100 -14.80 -0.16 13.73
CA ASN A 100 -15.00 1.20 14.24
C ASN A 100 -16.46 1.47 14.58
N GLY A 101 -17.29 1.74 13.56
CA GLY A 101 -18.71 2.01 13.74
C GLY A 101 -19.44 0.89 14.44
N ILE A 102 -20.39 1.25 15.29
CA ILE A 102 -21.26 0.31 16.02
C ILE A 102 -22.67 0.89 16.16
N THR A 103 -23.68 0.07 15.86
CA THR A 103 -25.09 0.40 16.10
C THR A 103 -25.86 -0.81 16.60
N GLU A 104 -26.95 -0.58 17.33
CA GLU A 104 -27.94 -1.62 17.65
C GLU A 104 -28.97 -1.71 16.51
N TYR A 105 -29.33 -2.93 16.11
CA TYR A 105 -30.39 -3.18 15.14
C TYR A 105 -31.73 -3.33 15.86
N THR A 106 -32.61 -2.32 15.76
CA THR A 106 -33.85 -2.24 16.57
C THR A 106 -35.13 -2.63 15.82
N ALA A 107 -35.03 -2.86 14.50
CA ALA A 107 -36.18 -3.20 13.67
C ALA A 107 -36.64 -4.67 13.84
N THR A 108 -37.89 -4.93 13.48
CA THR A 108 -38.56 -6.23 13.58
C THR A 108 -38.51 -7.06 12.30
N ASN A 109 -37.82 -6.56 11.27
CA ASN A 109 -37.45 -7.31 10.08
C ASN A 109 -36.78 -8.64 10.42
N PHE A 110 -36.78 -9.57 9.47
CA PHE A 110 -36.34 -10.96 9.62
C PHE A 110 -37.08 -11.69 10.75
N SER A 111 -38.37 -11.38 10.96
CA SER A 111 -39.16 -11.86 12.11
C SER A 111 -38.51 -11.55 13.47
N GLY A 112 -37.77 -10.45 13.56
CA GLY A 112 -37.02 -10.03 14.76
C GLY A 112 -35.77 -10.85 15.04
N ALA A 113 -35.29 -11.65 14.09
CA ALA A 113 -34.12 -12.52 14.30
C ALA A 113 -32.86 -11.73 14.69
N MET A 114 -32.70 -10.51 14.19
CA MET A 114 -31.58 -9.58 14.44
C MET A 114 -31.91 -8.49 15.47
N LYS A 115 -33.14 -8.45 15.99
CA LYS A 115 -33.55 -7.38 16.88
C LYS A 115 -32.74 -7.43 18.19
N ASP A 116 -32.25 -6.26 18.59
CA ASP A 116 -31.39 -6.02 19.76
C ASP A 116 -29.97 -6.61 19.63
N ASP A 117 -29.56 -7.04 18.42
CA ASP A 117 -28.18 -7.37 18.11
C ASP A 117 -27.39 -6.12 17.72
N PHE A 118 -26.06 -6.16 17.84
CA PHE A 118 -25.17 -5.10 17.38
C PHE A 118 -24.67 -5.37 15.97
N LEU A 119 -24.49 -4.31 15.21
CA LEU A 119 -23.79 -4.31 13.94
C LEU A 119 -22.51 -3.49 14.08
N ALA A 120 -21.43 -3.92 13.45
CA ALA A 120 -20.14 -3.25 13.48
C ALA A 120 -19.50 -3.14 12.08
N ALA A 121 -18.95 -1.98 11.74
CA ALA A 121 -18.26 -1.73 10.46
C ALA A 121 -16.75 -1.94 10.61
N SER A 122 -16.18 -2.75 9.71
CA SER A 122 -14.77 -3.13 9.71
C SER A 122 -14.08 -2.77 8.40
N PHE A 123 -12.78 -2.46 8.49
CA PHE A 123 -11.93 -2.03 7.38
C PHE A 123 -11.64 -3.14 6.36
N ASP A 124 -11.88 -4.40 6.71
CA ASP A 124 -11.87 -5.54 5.78
C ASP A 124 -13.17 -5.64 4.96
N ASN A 125 -13.82 -4.49 4.72
CA ASN A 125 -15.02 -4.36 3.91
C ASN A 125 -16.21 -5.20 4.40
N THR A 126 -16.25 -5.54 5.69
CA THR A 126 -17.25 -6.42 6.30
C THR A 126 -18.10 -5.68 7.34
N ILE A 127 -19.41 -5.92 7.33
CA ILE A 127 -20.29 -5.60 8.45
C ILE A 127 -20.50 -6.84 9.30
N TYR A 128 -20.10 -6.79 10.57
CA TYR A 128 -20.28 -7.88 11.51
C TYR A 128 -21.59 -7.75 12.28
N ARG A 129 -22.24 -8.88 12.55
CA ARG A 129 -23.36 -9.00 13.49
C ARG A 129 -22.88 -9.63 14.79
N VAL A 130 -23.13 -8.97 15.91
CA VAL A 130 -22.79 -9.41 17.26
C VAL A 130 -24.06 -9.57 18.10
N LYS A 131 -24.40 -10.81 18.44
CA LYS A 131 -25.51 -11.17 19.32
C LYS A 131 -24.99 -11.48 20.71
N LEU A 132 -25.62 -10.86 21.71
CA LEU A 132 -25.32 -11.10 23.11
C LEU A 132 -26.33 -12.05 23.76
N ASN A 133 -25.95 -12.58 24.92
CA ASN A 133 -26.87 -13.31 25.79
C ASN A 133 -27.88 -12.35 26.42
N SER A 134 -28.93 -12.90 27.05
CA SER A 134 -30.00 -12.10 27.67
C SER A 134 -29.54 -11.17 28.80
N THR A 135 -28.34 -11.37 29.34
CA THR A 135 -27.74 -10.49 30.35
C THR A 135 -26.89 -9.36 29.76
N GLY A 136 -26.59 -9.39 28.46
CA GLY A 136 -25.74 -8.42 27.76
C GLY A 136 -24.25 -8.51 28.12
N THR A 137 -23.82 -9.56 28.83
CA THR A 137 -22.43 -9.67 29.33
C THR A 137 -21.63 -10.78 28.66
N GLY A 138 -22.22 -11.51 27.71
CA GLY A 138 -21.54 -12.60 27.03
C GLY A 138 -22.00 -12.75 25.60
N LEU A 139 -21.09 -13.25 24.76
CA LEU A 139 -21.31 -13.49 23.34
C LEU A 139 -22.19 -14.73 23.13
N VAL A 140 -23.15 -14.63 22.22
CA VAL A 140 -23.90 -15.76 21.67
C VAL A 140 -23.47 -16.05 20.25
N LEU A 141 -23.24 -15.00 19.44
CA LEU A 141 -22.82 -15.10 18.05
C LEU A 141 -22.03 -13.85 17.66
N ALA A 142 -20.93 -14.02 16.94
CA ALA A 142 -20.31 -12.98 16.14
C ALA A 142 -19.96 -13.59 14.78
N GLN A 143 -20.41 -12.97 13.70
CA GLN A 143 -20.17 -13.43 12.33
C GLN A 143 -20.27 -12.26 11.36
N ALA A 144 -19.67 -12.40 10.17
CA ALA A 144 -19.98 -11.53 9.06
C ALA A 144 -21.50 -11.58 8.80
N LEU A 145 -22.10 -10.41 8.65
CA LEU A 145 -23.48 -10.27 8.20
C LEU A 145 -23.53 -10.17 6.69
N PHE A 146 -22.66 -9.32 6.14
CA PHE A 146 -22.35 -9.19 4.73
C PHE A 146 -20.98 -8.50 4.56
N SER A 147 -20.37 -8.72 3.41
CA SER A 147 -19.07 -8.19 2.99
C SER A 147 -19.17 -7.42 1.67
N THR A 148 -18.03 -6.93 1.15
CA THR A 148 -17.95 -6.21 -0.14
C THR A 148 -18.91 -5.01 -0.19
N VAL A 149 -18.93 -4.22 0.89
CA VAL A 149 -19.86 -3.09 1.04
C VAL A 149 -19.59 -1.98 0.06
N ASP A 150 -18.34 -1.52 0.02
CA ASP A 150 -17.80 -0.55 -0.94
C ASP A 150 -16.26 -0.69 -0.95
N ILE A 151 -15.51 0.18 -0.26
CA ILE A 151 -14.03 0.12 -0.24
C ILE A 151 -13.48 -0.04 1.19
N THR A 152 -13.81 0.87 2.10
CA THR A 152 -13.39 0.84 3.51
C THR A 152 -14.51 1.41 4.41
N PRO A 153 -15.42 0.55 4.89
CA PRO A 153 -16.48 0.92 5.83
C PRO A 153 -15.92 1.49 7.14
N LEU A 154 -16.37 2.70 7.50
CA LEU A 154 -15.93 3.36 8.73
C LEU A 154 -17.02 3.36 9.80
N ASP A 155 -18.24 3.70 9.42
CA ASP A 155 -19.35 3.81 10.35
C ASP A 155 -20.67 3.30 9.76
N LEU A 156 -21.62 2.95 10.62
CA LEU A 156 -22.93 2.49 10.20
C LEU A 156 -24.04 2.89 11.17
N THR A 157 -25.26 2.99 10.64
CA THR A 157 -26.48 3.11 11.44
C THR A 157 -27.58 2.21 10.88
N ALA A 158 -28.52 1.79 11.74
CA ALA A 158 -29.70 1.04 11.34
C ALA A 158 -30.98 1.80 11.71
N VAL A 159 -32.02 1.66 10.88
CA VAL A 159 -33.29 2.38 11.06
C VAL A 159 -34.32 1.46 11.71
N GLY A 160 -34.83 1.82 12.89
CA GLY A 160 -35.87 1.04 13.59
C GLY A 160 -37.27 1.11 12.95
N ASP A 161 -38.22 0.36 13.50
CA ASP A 161 -39.60 0.18 12.95
C ASP A 161 -40.37 1.47 12.68
N THR A 162 -40.07 2.55 13.41
CA THR A 162 -40.79 3.83 13.32
C THR A 162 -40.11 4.85 12.40
N GLY A 163 -38.94 4.50 11.85
CA GLY A 163 -38.20 5.35 10.93
C GLY A 163 -38.81 5.37 9.53
N ALA A 164 -38.29 6.26 8.67
CA ALA A 164 -38.77 6.41 7.29
C ALA A 164 -38.46 5.19 6.40
N PHE A 165 -37.38 4.46 6.72
CA PHE A 165 -36.91 3.29 5.98
C PHE A 165 -36.66 2.11 6.95
N PRO A 166 -37.70 1.53 7.57
CA PRO A 166 -37.54 0.52 8.61
C PRO A 166 -36.68 -0.66 8.17
N GLY A 167 -35.74 -1.04 9.04
CA GLY A 167 -34.85 -2.19 8.87
C GLY A 167 -33.64 -1.96 7.98
N THR A 168 -33.52 -0.81 7.33
CA THR A 168 -32.36 -0.50 6.48
C THR A 168 -31.09 -0.26 7.30
N ILE A 169 -29.95 -0.64 6.72
CA ILE A 169 -28.61 -0.40 7.27
C ILE A 169 -27.90 0.58 6.32
N TRP A 170 -27.34 1.64 6.89
CA TRP A 170 -26.67 2.71 6.16
C TRP A 170 -25.21 2.71 6.58
N VAL A 171 -24.30 2.49 5.64
CA VAL A 171 -22.87 2.37 5.88
C VAL A 171 -22.16 3.55 5.23
N GLY A 172 -21.38 4.29 6.01
CA GLY A 172 -20.51 5.35 5.52
C GLY A 172 -19.12 4.79 5.21
N ASP A 173 -18.69 4.98 3.98
CA ASP A 173 -17.36 4.58 3.51
C ASP A 173 -16.41 5.77 3.54
N ILE A 174 -15.22 5.60 4.12
CA ILE A 174 -14.27 6.71 4.24
C ILE A 174 -13.52 6.97 2.93
N GLU A 175 -13.35 5.95 2.09
CA GLU A 175 -12.50 6.00 0.92
C GLU A 175 -13.27 6.52 -0.30
N SER A 176 -14.45 5.96 -0.54
CA SER A 176 -15.33 6.43 -1.63
C SER A 176 -16.06 7.74 -1.27
N GLY A 177 -16.23 8.00 0.03
CA GLY A 177 -17.06 9.09 0.55
C GLY A 177 -18.56 8.89 0.31
N LEU A 178 -18.98 7.69 -0.06
CA LEU A 178 -20.38 7.33 -0.31
C LEU A 178 -21.07 6.81 0.95
N ILE A 179 -22.40 6.77 0.90
CA ILE A 179 -23.24 6.05 1.85
C ILE A 179 -23.96 4.95 1.11
N THR A 180 -23.64 3.70 1.43
CA THR A 180 -24.30 2.51 0.87
C THR A 180 -25.47 2.10 1.77
N VAL A 181 -26.62 1.83 1.18
CA VAL A 181 -27.85 1.49 1.92
C VAL A 181 -28.28 0.07 1.56
N PHE A 182 -28.39 -0.78 2.58
CA PHE A 182 -28.85 -2.16 2.47
C PHE A 182 -30.29 -2.28 2.97
N GLU A 183 -31.13 -2.88 2.14
CA GLU A 183 -32.53 -3.15 2.47
C GLU A 183 -32.70 -4.61 2.95
N PRO A 184 -33.50 -4.86 4.00
CA PRO A 184 -33.78 -6.23 4.42
C PRO A 184 -34.65 -6.95 3.38
N ASN A 185 -34.49 -8.26 3.23
CA ASN A 185 -35.26 -9.05 2.26
C ASN A 185 -36.80 -9.01 2.49
N ASP A 186 -37.25 -8.66 3.70
CA ASP A 186 -38.65 -8.44 4.04
C ASP A 186 -39.04 -6.95 4.08
N TYR A 187 -38.26 -6.08 3.43
CA TYR A 187 -38.55 -4.66 3.32
C TYR A 187 -39.96 -4.43 2.73
N GLY A 188 -40.71 -3.52 3.36
CA GLY A 188 -42.12 -3.27 3.01
C GLY A 188 -43.10 -4.37 3.46
N GLY A 189 -42.67 -5.38 4.23
CA GLY A 189 -43.52 -6.43 4.79
C GLY A 189 -43.77 -7.63 3.86
N GLY A 190 -43.00 -7.76 2.78
CA GLY A 190 -42.98 -8.96 1.95
C GLY A 190 -42.26 -10.12 2.66
N GLY A 191 -42.57 -11.37 2.31
CA GLY A 191 -41.65 -12.46 2.60
C GLY A 191 -40.51 -12.39 1.60
N GLY A 192 -39.26 -12.36 2.05
CA GLY A 192 -38.10 -12.45 1.17
C GLY A 192 -38.14 -13.68 0.25
N PRO A 193 -37.33 -13.71 -0.82
CA PRO A 193 -37.25 -14.88 -1.69
C PRO A 193 -36.97 -16.14 -0.86
N VAL A 194 -37.64 -17.24 -1.22
CA VAL A 194 -37.35 -18.53 -0.60
C VAL A 194 -35.98 -18.97 -1.08
N CYS A 195 -35.02 -19.01 -0.16
CA CYS A 195 -33.67 -19.47 -0.43
C CYS A 195 -33.40 -20.75 0.35
N THR A 196 -32.86 -21.76 -0.33
CA THR A 196 -32.48 -23.04 0.26
C THR A 196 -31.04 -23.05 0.73
N GLY A 197 -30.19 -22.17 0.18
CA GLY A 197 -28.76 -22.15 0.43
C GLY A 197 -28.07 -23.39 -0.13
N ALA A 198 -28.63 -23.98 -1.20
CA ALA A 198 -28.07 -25.18 -1.81
C ALA A 198 -26.74 -24.85 -2.50
N ASN A 199 -25.69 -25.63 -2.21
CA ASN A 199 -24.42 -25.51 -2.91
C ASN A 199 -24.55 -26.12 -4.33
N ASP A 200 -24.81 -25.25 -5.31
CA ASP A 200 -25.06 -25.61 -6.70
C ASP A 200 -24.49 -24.53 -7.64
N PRO A 201 -23.63 -24.88 -8.62
CA PRO A 201 -23.01 -23.92 -9.55
C PRO A 201 -23.97 -23.42 -10.64
N THR A 202 -25.25 -23.79 -10.57
CA THR A 202 -26.28 -23.35 -11.53
C THR A 202 -27.41 -22.55 -10.88
N LEU A 203 -27.38 -22.43 -9.54
CA LEU A 203 -28.34 -21.65 -8.77
C LEU A 203 -27.73 -20.32 -8.38
N ASP A 204 -28.56 -19.29 -8.44
CA ASP A 204 -28.36 -17.94 -7.91
C ASP A 204 -29.73 -17.59 -7.29
N GLU A 205 -29.87 -17.84 -5.99
CA GLU A 205 -31.16 -17.76 -5.30
C GLU A 205 -31.55 -16.35 -4.87
N ASP A 206 -30.59 -15.46 -4.62
CA ASP A 206 -30.79 -14.07 -4.20
C ASP A 206 -30.63 -13.04 -5.33
N ARG A 207 -30.11 -13.45 -6.50
CA ARG A 207 -30.04 -12.70 -7.75
C ARG A 207 -29.06 -11.55 -7.74
N ASP A 208 -27.95 -11.70 -7.04
CA ASP A 208 -26.83 -10.76 -7.12
C ASP A 208 -25.89 -11.01 -8.31
N GLY A 209 -26.04 -12.17 -8.97
CA GLY A 209 -25.28 -12.57 -10.15
C GLY A 209 -24.20 -13.61 -9.90
N TYR A 210 -23.86 -13.89 -8.63
CA TYR A 210 -22.96 -14.97 -8.26
C TYR A 210 -23.74 -16.26 -8.07
N THR A 211 -23.09 -17.39 -8.35
CA THR A 211 -23.74 -18.69 -8.10
C THR A 211 -23.61 -19.06 -6.63
N ASN A 212 -24.60 -19.75 -6.08
CA ASN A 212 -24.56 -20.22 -4.70
C ASN A 212 -23.28 -21.02 -4.38
N ALA A 213 -22.77 -21.81 -5.33
CA ALA A 213 -21.52 -22.56 -5.14
C ALA A 213 -20.29 -21.63 -5.04
N ASP A 214 -20.28 -20.56 -5.82
CA ASP A 214 -19.22 -19.55 -5.81
C ASP A 214 -19.22 -18.79 -4.48
N GLU A 215 -20.38 -18.30 -4.05
CA GLU A 215 -20.56 -17.62 -2.76
C GLU A 215 -20.16 -18.49 -1.57
N ILE A 216 -20.66 -19.74 -1.52
CA ILE A 216 -20.33 -20.68 -0.44
C ILE A 216 -18.82 -20.96 -0.38
N SER A 217 -18.12 -20.96 -1.51
CA SER A 217 -16.67 -21.16 -1.53
C SER A 217 -15.90 -19.96 -0.97
N ASN A 218 -16.43 -18.75 -1.15
CA ASN A 218 -15.91 -17.50 -0.59
C ASN A 218 -16.39 -17.25 0.85
N GLY A 219 -17.32 -18.06 1.34
CA GLY A 219 -17.91 -17.89 2.67
C GLY A 219 -18.95 -16.77 2.74
N THR A 220 -19.42 -16.27 1.60
CA THR A 220 -20.55 -15.33 1.52
C THR A 220 -21.89 -16.08 1.52
N ASN A 221 -22.98 -15.35 1.74
CA ASN A 221 -24.29 -15.92 2.00
C ASN A 221 -25.19 -15.93 0.75
N PRO A 222 -25.48 -17.11 0.15
CA PRO A 222 -26.25 -17.28 -1.10
C PRO A 222 -27.75 -16.95 -1.03
N CYS A 223 -28.16 -16.37 0.08
CA CYS A 223 -29.52 -15.94 0.37
C CYS A 223 -29.60 -14.44 0.65
N SER A 224 -28.52 -13.71 0.41
CA SER A 224 -28.33 -12.31 0.76
C SER A 224 -27.57 -11.58 -0.35
N ALA A 225 -28.32 -10.96 -1.26
CA ALA A 225 -27.75 -10.14 -2.34
C ALA A 225 -26.92 -8.92 -1.90
N GLY A 226 -26.80 -8.68 -0.60
CA GLY A 226 -25.89 -7.69 -0.03
C GLY A 226 -24.53 -8.26 0.38
N ASP A 227 -24.33 -9.59 0.32
CA ASP A 227 -23.11 -10.30 0.71
C ASP A 227 -22.50 -10.99 -0.51
N VAL A 228 -21.81 -10.23 -1.35
CA VAL A 228 -21.21 -10.72 -2.59
C VAL A 228 -19.73 -11.03 -2.40
N PRO A 229 -19.17 -12.05 -3.09
CA PRO A 229 -17.74 -12.29 -3.05
C PRO A 229 -16.96 -11.17 -3.76
N PRO A 230 -15.68 -10.96 -3.40
CA PRO A 230 -14.78 -10.07 -4.16
C PRO A 230 -14.65 -10.52 -5.63
N ASP A 231 -14.61 -9.55 -6.54
CA ASP A 231 -14.59 -9.74 -7.99
C ASP A 231 -13.92 -8.51 -8.65
N TRP A 232 -12.68 -8.66 -9.09
CA TRP A 232 -11.84 -7.56 -9.59
C TRP A 232 -12.26 -7.03 -10.96
N ASP A 233 -12.72 -7.89 -11.87
CA ASP A 233 -13.09 -7.48 -13.23
C ASP A 233 -14.60 -7.33 -13.45
N GLY A 234 -15.40 -7.76 -12.48
CA GLY A 234 -16.84 -7.60 -12.43
C GLY A 234 -17.61 -8.60 -13.31
N ASP A 235 -16.99 -9.70 -13.75
CA ASP A 235 -17.59 -10.67 -14.66
C ASP A 235 -18.60 -11.62 -13.97
N LYS A 236 -18.70 -11.54 -12.64
CA LYS A 236 -19.57 -12.37 -11.77
C LYS A 236 -19.05 -13.77 -11.52
N ILE A 237 -17.75 -13.94 -11.57
CA ILE A 237 -17.00 -15.03 -10.98
C ILE A 237 -16.11 -14.41 -9.89
N SER A 238 -16.12 -14.96 -8.68
CA SER A 238 -15.28 -14.41 -7.62
C SER A 238 -13.79 -14.55 -7.92
N ASN A 239 -12.96 -13.70 -7.31
CA ASN A 239 -11.49 -13.81 -7.38
C ASN A 239 -10.96 -15.20 -7.01
N LEU A 240 -11.65 -15.90 -6.10
CA LEU A 240 -11.24 -17.22 -5.65
C LEU A 240 -11.44 -18.31 -6.72
N ASN A 241 -12.48 -18.15 -7.55
CA ASN A 241 -12.87 -19.14 -8.56
C ASN A 241 -12.61 -18.70 -10.00
N ASP A 242 -12.28 -17.43 -10.20
CA ASP A 242 -11.75 -16.90 -11.44
C ASP A 242 -10.25 -17.23 -11.52
N PRO A 243 -9.78 -17.89 -12.59
CA PRO A 243 -8.35 -18.07 -12.82
C PRO A 243 -7.64 -16.83 -13.42
N ASN A 244 -8.35 -15.74 -13.70
CA ASN A 244 -7.83 -14.56 -14.39
C ASN A 244 -8.58 -13.25 -14.04
N ASP A 245 -8.24 -12.67 -12.89
CA ASP A 245 -8.92 -11.54 -12.24
C ASP A 245 -8.90 -10.18 -12.98
N ASP A 246 -8.14 -10.04 -14.08
CA ASP A 246 -8.12 -8.81 -14.89
C ASP A 246 -8.40 -9.05 -16.38
N ASN A 247 -8.69 -10.28 -16.77
CA ASN A 247 -9.05 -10.62 -18.13
C ASN A 247 -7.98 -10.28 -19.21
N ASP A 248 -6.68 -10.26 -18.85
CA ASP A 248 -5.58 -9.91 -19.76
C ASP A 248 -5.00 -11.08 -20.61
N SER A 249 -5.55 -12.29 -20.44
CA SER A 249 -5.14 -13.59 -21.02
C SER A 249 -4.03 -14.36 -20.32
N ARG A 250 -3.43 -13.80 -19.27
CA ARG A 250 -2.61 -14.53 -18.32
C ARG A 250 -3.52 -15.17 -17.27
N THR A 251 -2.93 -15.91 -16.35
CA THR A 251 -3.67 -16.45 -15.20
C THR A 251 -3.03 -15.89 -13.95
N ASP A 252 -3.79 -15.71 -12.87
CA ASP A 252 -3.34 -15.10 -11.61
C ASP A 252 -2.05 -15.73 -11.08
N SER A 253 -1.89 -17.03 -11.29
CA SER A 253 -0.72 -17.79 -10.84
C SER A 253 0.60 -17.41 -11.54
N THR A 254 0.50 -16.76 -12.70
CA THR A 254 1.61 -16.42 -13.60
C THR A 254 1.65 -14.94 -13.97
N ASP A 255 0.67 -14.17 -13.48
CA ASP A 255 0.54 -12.76 -13.73
C ASP A 255 1.24 -11.96 -12.63
N PRO A 256 2.29 -11.19 -12.96
CA PRO A 256 2.92 -10.29 -12.00
C PRO A 256 2.03 -9.12 -11.55
N PHE A 257 1.00 -8.78 -12.33
CA PHE A 257 0.10 -7.66 -12.16
C PHE A 257 -1.38 -8.09 -12.29
N ALA A 258 -1.74 -9.21 -11.64
CA ALA A 258 -3.02 -9.92 -11.75
C ALA A 258 -4.35 -9.11 -11.64
N ILE A 259 -4.29 -7.82 -11.30
CA ILE A 259 -5.47 -6.93 -11.27
C ILE A 259 -5.28 -5.68 -12.16
N ASP A 260 -4.32 -5.69 -13.09
CA ASP A 260 -4.04 -4.63 -14.05
C ASP A 260 -4.10 -5.19 -15.49
N PRO A 261 -5.21 -4.98 -16.21
CA PRO A 261 -5.40 -5.52 -17.56
C PRO A 261 -4.42 -4.95 -18.60
N ASN A 262 -3.66 -3.93 -18.24
CA ASN A 262 -2.63 -3.33 -19.11
C ASN A 262 -1.22 -3.75 -18.72
N ASP A 263 -1.08 -4.61 -17.73
CA ASP A 263 0.16 -5.30 -17.43
C ASP A 263 1.29 -4.27 -17.13
N GLY A 264 0.94 -3.12 -16.52
CA GLY A 264 1.83 -1.99 -16.24
C GLY A 264 2.17 -1.06 -17.40
N THR A 265 1.70 -1.33 -18.63
CA THR A 265 2.14 -0.61 -19.85
C THR A 265 1.52 0.77 -20.03
N THR A 266 0.47 1.08 -19.27
CA THR A 266 -0.24 2.38 -19.28
C THR A 266 0.16 3.28 -18.10
N THR A 267 0.79 2.73 -17.07
CA THR A 267 1.22 3.45 -15.87
C THR A 267 2.43 4.35 -16.16
N THR A 268 2.18 5.64 -16.40
CA THR A 268 3.23 6.63 -16.70
C THR A 268 3.79 7.30 -15.45
N LEU A 269 5.08 7.67 -15.47
CA LEU A 269 5.72 8.40 -14.38
C LEU A 269 5.26 9.88 -14.31
N PRO A 270 5.18 10.48 -13.11
CA PRO A 270 5.53 9.91 -11.81
C PRO A 270 4.40 9.04 -11.21
N VAL A 271 4.80 8.00 -10.49
CA VAL A 271 3.92 7.23 -9.59
C VAL A 271 4.35 7.51 -8.16
N ARG A 272 3.41 7.75 -7.25
CA ARG A 272 3.73 8.02 -5.84
C ARG A 272 2.58 7.61 -4.93
N TYR A 273 2.88 6.72 -3.99
CA TYR A 273 2.01 6.33 -2.90
C TYR A 273 2.69 6.67 -1.58
N THR A 274 2.04 7.47 -0.73
CA THR A 274 2.58 7.90 0.58
C THR A 274 1.70 7.49 1.76
N TRP A 275 0.58 6.81 1.50
CA TRP A 275 -0.44 6.27 2.43
C TRP A 275 -0.85 7.16 3.62
N ASP A 276 -0.39 8.40 3.69
CA ASP A 276 -0.72 9.35 4.74
C ASP A 276 -2.21 9.69 4.69
N ASN A 277 -2.76 10.13 5.82
CA ASN A 277 -4.20 10.38 5.96
C ASN A 277 -4.78 11.41 4.96
N ASN A 278 -3.93 12.16 4.25
CA ASN A 278 -4.35 13.12 3.23
C ASN A 278 -3.95 12.69 1.81
N ALA A 279 -3.33 11.52 1.65
CA ALA A 279 -3.02 10.96 0.35
C ALA A 279 -4.32 10.56 -0.36
N PRO A 280 -4.39 10.68 -1.69
CA PRO A 280 -5.47 10.08 -2.45
C PRO A 280 -5.51 8.57 -2.29
N ALA A 281 -6.70 7.98 -2.46
CA ALA A 281 -6.89 6.55 -2.65
C ALA A 281 -5.87 5.98 -3.64
N ALA A 282 -5.08 5.01 -3.21
CA ALA A 282 -4.08 4.40 -4.10
C ALA A 282 -4.72 3.33 -5.01
N GLY A 283 -5.88 2.79 -4.64
CA GLY A 283 -6.53 1.67 -5.31
C GLY A 283 -5.75 0.36 -5.17
N GLY A 284 -6.13 -0.63 -5.96
CA GLY A 284 -5.46 -1.94 -5.99
C GLY A 284 -5.55 -2.72 -4.68
N ILE A 285 -4.65 -3.70 -4.52
CA ILE A 285 -4.65 -4.63 -3.39
C ILE A 285 -4.52 -3.85 -2.07
N LEU A 286 -5.48 -4.05 -1.17
CA LEU A 286 -5.58 -3.38 0.14
C LEU A 286 -5.57 -1.84 0.08
N ASN A 287 -5.98 -1.24 -1.04
CA ASN A 287 -5.87 0.20 -1.30
C ASN A 287 -4.42 0.73 -1.16
N LEU A 288 -3.42 -0.09 -1.50
CA LEU A 288 -2.00 0.26 -1.38
C LEU A 288 -1.36 0.69 -2.72
N GLY A 289 -2.09 0.59 -3.83
CA GLY A 289 -1.62 0.94 -5.18
C GLY A 289 -0.85 -0.17 -5.88
N PHE A 290 -0.78 -1.36 -5.29
CA PHE A 290 -0.18 -2.55 -5.88
C PHE A 290 -1.22 -3.32 -6.69
N THR A 291 -0.78 -3.88 -7.82
CA THR A 291 -1.63 -4.63 -8.75
C THR A 291 -1.25 -6.10 -8.82
N GLY A 292 -0.28 -6.54 -8.02
CA GLY A 292 0.08 -7.94 -7.92
C GLY A 292 1.17 -8.20 -6.89
N LEU A 293 1.63 -9.45 -6.84
CA LEU A 293 2.75 -9.90 -6.02
C LEU A 293 3.80 -10.59 -6.90
N MET A 294 5.03 -10.69 -6.42
CA MET A 294 6.09 -11.43 -7.10
C MET A 294 5.68 -12.87 -7.37
N THR A 295 5.42 -13.22 -8.64
CA THR A 295 4.90 -14.55 -9.00
C THR A 295 5.98 -15.62 -8.89
N ASN A 296 5.61 -16.77 -8.31
CA ASN A 296 6.39 -18.01 -8.35
C ASN A 296 5.99 -18.93 -9.52
N GLY A 297 5.03 -18.50 -10.34
CA GLY A 297 4.49 -19.23 -11.50
C GLY A 297 3.51 -20.36 -11.16
N VAL A 298 3.08 -20.49 -9.90
CA VAL A 298 2.18 -21.59 -9.46
C VAL A 298 1.10 -21.16 -8.48
N ALA A 299 1.34 -20.17 -7.62
CA ALA A 299 0.41 -19.73 -6.59
C ALA A 299 -0.39 -18.52 -7.10
N ASN A 300 -1.71 -18.51 -6.87
CA ASN A 300 -2.53 -17.30 -7.03
C ASN A 300 -2.02 -16.23 -6.05
N TYR A 301 -1.99 -14.97 -6.49
CA TYR A 301 -1.41 -13.86 -5.74
C TYR A 301 -2.06 -13.64 -4.37
N GLU A 302 -3.36 -13.89 -4.20
CA GLU A 302 -4.07 -13.76 -2.91
C GLU A 302 -3.52 -14.71 -1.85
N SER A 303 -2.92 -15.83 -2.26
CA SER A 303 -2.26 -16.77 -1.34
C SER A 303 -0.83 -16.39 -0.94
N LEU A 304 -0.26 -15.34 -1.54
CA LEU A 304 1.11 -14.88 -1.30
C LEU A 304 1.21 -13.80 -0.21
N TYR A 305 0.10 -13.46 0.45
CA TYR A 305 0.06 -12.57 1.61
C TYR A 305 -1.12 -12.94 2.52
N ASP A 306 -1.07 -12.51 3.78
CA ASP A 306 -2.20 -12.59 4.72
C ASP A 306 -2.52 -11.16 5.17
N ALA A 307 -3.67 -10.64 4.74
CA ALA A 307 -4.13 -9.29 5.09
C ALA A 307 -4.30 -9.12 6.62
N THR A 308 -4.58 -10.19 7.37
CA THR A 308 -4.70 -10.18 8.83
C THR A 308 -3.35 -10.10 9.56
N LYS A 309 -2.24 -10.09 8.80
CA LYS A 309 -0.87 -9.89 9.28
C LYS A 309 -0.28 -8.61 8.69
N MET A 310 -1.13 -7.68 8.27
CA MET A 310 -0.72 -6.42 7.70
C MET A 310 -1.51 -5.26 8.30
N THR A 311 -0.81 -4.14 8.46
CA THR A 311 -1.42 -2.83 8.64
C THR A 311 -1.32 -2.07 7.33
N ALA A 312 -2.44 -1.92 6.59
CA ALA A 312 -2.49 -1.22 5.31
C ALA A 312 -3.10 0.18 5.47
N GLY A 313 -2.24 1.22 5.53
CA GLY A 313 -2.67 2.60 5.65
C GLY A 313 -3.23 2.95 7.03
N GLY A 314 -4.41 3.56 7.05
CA GLY A 314 -5.08 4.02 8.28
C GLY A 314 -4.37 5.20 8.96
N ALA A 315 -4.73 5.46 10.23
CA ALA A 315 -4.26 6.65 10.95
C ALA A 315 -2.73 6.81 11.02
N ALA A 316 -1.99 5.69 10.98
CA ALA A 316 -0.52 5.67 10.99
C ALA A 316 0.09 6.14 9.66
N GLY A 317 -0.65 6.00 8.56
CA GLY A 317 -0.23 6.43 7.24
C GLY A 317 0.92 5.61 6.65
N VAL A 318 0.95 4.31 6.91
CA VAL A 318 2.06 3.41 6.56
C VAL A 318 1.51 2.09 6.01
N THR A 319 2.33 1.36 5.27
CA THR A 319 2.12 -0.08 5.04
C THR A 319 3.10 -0.87 5.89
N THR A 320 2.58 -1.78 6.71
CA THR A 320 3.38 -2.67 7.55
C THR A 320 2.99 -4.12 7.29
N VAL A 321 3.99 -4.95 7.01
CA VAL A 321 3.86 -6.40 7.19
C VAL A 321 4.18 -6.66 8.65
N ASP A 322 3.16 -6.91 9.46
CA ASP A 322 3.28 -7.02 10.92
C ASP A 322 4.10 -8.26 11.31
N GLN A 323 3.94 -9.33 10.54
CA GLN A 323 4.64 -10.59 10.71
C GLN A 323 5.14 -11.11 9.37
N VAL A 324 6.35 -10.69 8.98
CA VAL A 324 7.02 -11.25 7.80
C VAL A 324 7.25 -12.74 8.03
N SER A 325 6.56 -13.57 7.26
CA SER A 325 6.63 -15.04 7.28
C SER A 325 7.92 -15.57 6.66
N GLU A 326 8.14 -16.88 6.79
CA GLU A 326 9.23 -17.55 6.08
C GLU A 326 8.93 -17.62 4.57
N GLY A 327 9.79 -17.01 3.76
CA GLY A 327 9.65 -16.97 2.31
C GLY A 327 10.84 -16.27 1.65
N THR A 328 11.22 -16.72 0.45
CA THR A 328 12.33 -16.10 -0.29
C THR A 328 12.23 -16.28 -1.81
N ALA A 329 12.53 -15.20 -2.53
CA ALA A 329 12.72 -15.19 -3.98
C ALA A 329 14.15 -15.62 -4.40
N LEU A 330 14.97 -16.13 -3.47
CA LEU A 330 16.37 -16.41 -3.78
C LEU A 330 16.54 -17.75 -4.49
N GLY A 331 17.12 -17.70 -5.70
CA GLY A 331 17.54 -18.87 -6.44
C GLY A 331 16.38 -19.76 -6.87
N ALA A 332 16.50 -21.07 -6.63
CA ALA A 332 15.47 -22.03 -7.02
C ALA A 332 14.35 -22.20 -5.97
N THR A 333 14.40 -21.46 -4.84
CA THR A 333 13.42 -21.63 -3.77
C THR A 333 12.06 -21.04 -4.13
N ASN A 334 12.02 -19.79 -4.61
CA ASN A 334 10.81 -19.13 -5.11
C ASN A 334 9.55 -19.30 -4.24
N THR A 335 9.69 -19.04 -2.94
CA THR A 335 8.59 -19.04 -1.96
C THR A 335 8.38 -17.66 -1.33
N GLN A 336 8.70 -16.58 -2.03
CA GLN A 336 8.54 -15.22 -1.52
C GLN A 336 7.05 -14.92 -1.28
N GLU A 337 6.73 -14.50 -0.06
CA GLU A 337 5.45 -13.89 0.32
C GLU A 337 5.65 -12.38 0.53
N TYR A 338 4.58 -11.58 0.53
CA TYR A 338 4.61 -10.12 0.75
C TYR A 338 5.56 -9.36 -0.20
N GLY A 339 5.71 -9.84 -1.43
CA GLY A 339 6.44 -9.16 -2.51
C GLY A 339 5.51 -8.31 -3.37
N PHE A 340 4.86 -7.30 -2.80
CA PHE A 340 3.88 -6.47 -3.51
C PHE A 340 4.52 -5.62 -4.61
N GLN A 341 3.86 -5.51 -5.75
CA GLN A 341 4.37 -4.76 -6.90
C GLN A 341 3.27 -4.16 -7.77
N PHE A 342 3.64 -3.14 -8.53
CA PHE A 342 2.87 -2.60 -9.64
C PHE A 342 3.79 -2.43 -10.85
N GLY A 343 3.19 -2.40 -12.04
CA GLY A 343 3.93 -2.21 -13.27
C GLY A 343 4.07 -0.73 -13.63
N VAL A 344 5.23 -0.33 -14.13
CA VAL A 344 5.45 1.01 -14.71
C VAL A 344 5.90 0.93 -16.15
N LYS A 345 5.39 1.85 -16.97
CA LYS A 345 5.88 2.05 -18.32
C LYS A 345 7.24 2.71 -18.28
N THR A 346 8.27 1.95 -18.64
CA THR A 346 9.64 2.45 -18.78
C THR A 346 9.70 3.59 -19.82
N PRO A 347 10.24 4.77 -19.48
CA PRO A 347 10.48 5.84 -20.44
C PRO A 347 11.45 5.41 -21.55
N ALA A 348 11.23 5.89 -22.78
CA ALA A 348 12.11 5.57 -23.91
C ALA A 348 13.54 6.14 -23.78
N SER A 349 13.70 7.18 -22.96
CA SER A 349 14.97 7.85 -22.71
C SER A 349 14.93 8.58 -21.37
N GLY A 350 16.11 8.86 -20.80
CA GLY A 350 16.24 9.49 -19.49
C GLY A 350 16.15 8.46 -18.38
N ALA A 351 17.01 8.61 -17.38
CA ALA A 351 16.95 7.76 -16.20
C ALA A 351 15.70 8.06 -15.37
N PHE A 352 15.27 7.10 -14.58
CA PHE A 352 14.23 7.28 -13.57
C PHE A 352 14.62 6.52 -12.30
N THR A 353 14.08 6.94 -11.18
CA THR A 353 14.41 6.37 -9.88
C THR A 353 13.16 5.81 -9.21
N ALA A 354 13.19 4.52 -8.90
CA ALA A 354 12.30 3.91 -7.92
C ALA A 354 12.85 4.16 -6.51
N HIS A 355 11.99 4.55 -5.58
CA HIS A 355 12.34 4.97 -4.23
C HIS A 355 11.31 4.45 -3.23
N THR A 356 11.78 3.92 -2.12
CA THR A 356 10.96 3.67 -0.93
C THR A 356 11.73 4.07 0.32
N ARG A 357 11.01 4.25 1.42
CA ARG A 357 11.59 4.50 2.74
C ARG A 357 11.11 3.45 3.72
N VAL A 358 12.07 2.73 4.30
CA VAL A 358 11.85 1.79 5.40
C VAL A 358 11.90 2.58 6.70
N LEU A 359 10.80 2.57 7.47
CA LEU A 359 10.74 3.22 8.78
C LEU A 359 11.28 2.30 9.86
N ALA A 360 12.10 2.87 10.75
CA ALA A 360 12.72 2.21 11.90
C ALA A 360 13.04 0.72 11.62
N PRO A 361 13.96 0.39 10.70
CA PRO A 361 14.12 -0.98 10.21
C PRO A 361 14.21 -2.01 11.34
N PHE A 362 13.41 -3.08 11.24
CA PHE A 362 13.22 -4.13 12.25
C PHE A 362 12.59 -3.66 13.56
N SER A 363 12.05 -2.43 13.61
CA SER A 363 11.35 -1.82 14.74
C SER A 363 12.08 -1.97 16.08
N GLY A 364 13.41 -1.82 16.07
CA GLY A 364 14.24 -1.95 17.28
C GLY A 364 14.71 -3.38 17.58
N LEU A 365 14.30 -4.38 16.81
CA LEU A 365 14.82 -5.74 16.90
C LEU A 365 16.20 -5.85 16.25
N THR A 366 17.07 -6.69 16.82
CA THR A 366 18.30 -7.10 16.13
C THR A 366 17.93 -8.06 15.00
N PRO A 367 18.25 -7.73 13.74
CA PRO A 367 17.85 -8.57 12.62
C PRO A 367 18.59 -9.91 12.66
N GLN A 368 17.91 -10.99 12.27
CA GLN A 368 18.48 -12.35 12.24
C GLN A 368 18.82 -12.79 10.81
N ASP A 369 19.62 -13.84 10.68
CA ASP A 369 20.14 -14.30 9.38
C ASP A 369 19.02 -14.42 8.32
N ASN A 370 19.31 -13.87 7.13
CA ASN A 370 18.41 -13.81 5.97
C ASN A 370 17.13 -12.98 6.11
N GLN A 371 16.95 -12.24 7.21
CA GLN A 371 15.89 -11.23 7.29
C GLN A 371 16.29 -9.97 6.50
N SER A 372 15.35 -9.43 5.72
CA SER A 372 15.53 -8.18 5.00
C SER A 372 14.20 -7.50 4.65
N MET A 373 14.23 -6.19 4.42
CA MET A 373 13.11 -5.39 3.92
C MET A 373 13.60 -4.26 3.02
N GLY A 374 12.87 -3.92 1.96
CA GLY A 374 13.22 -2.84 1.05
C GLY A 374 12.43 -2.81 -0.25
N LEU A 375 13.14 -2.53 -1.35
CA LEU A 375 12.60 -2.24 -2.69
C LEU A 375 13.08 -3.28 -3.70
N SER A 376 12.23 -3.65 -4.65
CA SER A 376 12.58 -4.47 -5.81
C SER A 376 12.14 -3.82 -7.13
N ILE A 377 12.86 -4.17 -8.21
CA ILE A 377 12.41 -4.00 -9.59
C ILE A 377 12.66 -5.30 -10.38
N GLY A 378 11.94 -5.55 -11.46
CA GLY A 378 12.20 -6.72 -12.32
C GLY A 378 11.10 -7.00 -13.34
N THR A 379 11.03 -8.25 -13.79
CA THR A 379 9.89 -8.75 -14.60
C THR A 379 8.65 -9.06 -13.76
N GLY A 380 8.78 -8.96 -12.44
CA GLY A 380 7.73 -9.27 -11.48
C GLY A 380 7.61 -10.75 -11.12
N ASP A 381 8.50 -11.61 -11.63
CA ASP A 381 8.67 -12.98 -11.15
C ASP A 381 9.77 -13.08 -10.07
N GLN A 382 9.78 -14.17 -9.32
CA GLN A 382 10.75 -14.42 -8.26
C GLN A 382 12.15 -14.82 -8.75
N SER A 383 12.41 -14.88 -10.05
CA SER A 383 13.68 -15.34 -10.63
C SER A 383 14.43 -14.28 -11.43
N ASN A 384 13.81 -13.12 -11.70
CA ASN A 384 14.34 -12.05 -12.54
C ASN A 384 14.06 -10.70 -11.90
N TYR A 385 14.87 -10.36 -10.88
CA TYR A 385 14.70 -9.13 -10.12
C TYR A 385 16.03 -8.55 -9.66
N ALA A 386 16.02 -7.25 -9.39
CA ALA A 386 17.03 -6.55 -8.62
C ALA A 386 16.38 -5.94 -7.39
N LYS A 387 16.94 -6.16 -6.20
CA LYS A 387 16.46 -5.57 -4.96
C LYS A 387 17.55 -4.83 -4.21
N ILE A 388 17.15 -3.79 -3.50
CA ILE A 388 17.96 -3.12 -2.48
C ILE A 388 17.21 -3.15 -1.16
N VAL A 389 17.86 -3.62 -0.10
CA VAL A 389 17.20 -3.91 1.18
C VAL A 389 18.09 -3.53 2.36
N THR A 390 17.47 -3.13 3.47
CA THR A 390 18.09 -3.29 4.79
C THR A 390 18.16 -4.78 5.09
N SER A 391 19.33 -5.28 5.48
CA SER A 391 19.61 -6.71 5.67
C SER A 391 20.25 -6.99 7.02
N SER A 392 20.14 -8.23 7.48
CA SER A 392 20.66 -8.62 8.79
C SER A 392 22.18 -8.63 8.92
N ASN A 393 22.91 -9.03 7.88
CA ASN A 393 24.38 -9.08 7.86
C ASN A 393 24.97 -9.79 9.11
N GLY A 394 24.48 -10.99 9.45
CA GLY A 394 24.92 -11.71 10.65
C GLY A 394 24.51 -11.05 11.96
N GLY A 395 23.44 -10.23 11.94
CA GLY A 395 22.94 -9.44 13.06
C GLY A 395 23.58 -8.07 13.24
N ALA A 396 24.61 -7.73 12.46
CA ALA A 396 25.24 -6.40 12.54
C ALA A 396 24.44 -5.30 11.82
N GLY A 397 23.53 -5.69 10.92
CA GLY A 397 22.85 -4.78 10.01
C GLY A 397 23.68 -4.44 8.77
N GLY A 398 22.97 -4.12 7.69
CA GLY A 398 23.58 -3.69 6.44
C GLY A 398 22.57 -3.20 5.42
N ILE A 399 23.09 -2.67 4.32
CA ILE A 399 22.34 -2.43 3.08
C ILE A 399 22.89 -3.37 2.03
N GLN A 400 22.03 -4.19 1.45
CA GLN A 400 22.38 -5.16 0.41
C GLN A 400 21.67 -4.80 -0.89
N PHE A 401 22.43 -4.79 -1.99
CA PHE A 401 21.85 -4.94 -3.32
C PHE A 401 22.01 -6.40 -3.75
N LEU A 402 20.99 -6.94 -4.41
CA LEU A 402 21.02 -8.29 -4.98
C LEU A 402 20.34 -8.25 -6.34
N LYS A 403 20.97 -8.84 -7.35
CA LYS A 403 20.39 -9.02 -8.69
C LYS A 403 20.39 -10.50 -9.05
N GLU A 404 19.23 -10.98 -9.45
CA GLU A 404 18.99 -12.33 -9.92
C GLU A 404 18.50 -12.31 -11.36
N VAL A 405 19.03 -13.22 -12.19
CA VAL A 405 18.60 -13.41 -13.58
C VAL A 405 18.44 -14.90 -13.82
N GLY A 406 17.22 -15.33 -14.15
CA GLY A 406 16.87 -16.73 -14.37
C GLY A 406 17.17 -17.64 -13.18
N GLY A 407 16.87 -17.21 -11.95
CA GLY A 407 17.09 -18.03 -10.75
C GLY A 407 18.54 -18.04 -10.27
N THR A 408 19.40 -17.18 -10.82
CA THR A 408 20.84 -17.16 -10.51
C THR A 408 21.29 -15.77 -10.07
N VAL A 409 21.89 -15.68 -8.87
CA VAL A 409 22.46 -14.43 -8.36
C VAL A 409 23.65 -14.01 -9.22
N THR A 410 23.57 -12.80 -9.77
CA THR A 410 24.60 -12.22 -10.64
C THR A 410 25.32 -11.03 -10.02
N ALA A 411 24.73 -10.36 -9.01
CA ALA A 411 25.37 -9.32 -8.22
C ALA A 411 24.86 -9.33 -6.77
N ARG A 412 25.75 -9.12 -5.79
CA ARG A 412 25.38 -9.08 -4.35
C ARG A 412 26.29 -8.19 -3.48
N PRO A 413 26.54 -6.91 -3.81
CA PRO A 413 27.30 -6.03 -2.94
C PRO A 413 26.52 -5.71 -1.66
N GLN A 414 27.25 -5.56 -0.56
CA GLN A 414 26.68 -5.23 0.74
C GLN A 414 27.62 -4.28 1.49
N VAL A 415 27.04 -3.33 2.22
CA VAL A 415 27.76 -2.41 3.10
C VAL A 415 27.19 -2.50 4.51
N GLY A 416 28.05 -2.33 5.52
CA GLY A 416 27.63 -2.30 6.91
C GLY A 416 26.90 -1.01 7.26
N VAL A 417 25.73 -1.14 7.85
CA VAL A 417 24.95 -0.08 8.49
C VAL A 417 24.44 -0.68 9.79
N THR A 418 24.75 -0.07 10.92
CA THR A 418 24.32 -0.60 12.23
C THR A 418 22.80 -0.61 12.31
N LEU A 419 22.22 -1.77 12.53
CA LEU A 419 20.79 -1.97 12.79
C LEU A 419 20.59 -2.78 14.08
N PRO A 420 19.54 -2.50 14.87
CA PRO A 420 18.61 -1.38 14.73
C PRO A 420 19.26 -0.03 15.08
N GLY A 421 18.58 1.09 14.83
CA GLY A 421 19.07 2.41 15.23
C GLY A 421 18.62 3.59 14.36
N PRO A 422 18.61 3.48 13.02
CA PRO A 422 18.10 4.54 12.16
C PRO A 422 16.61 4.81 12.39
N ASP A 423 16.20 6.09 12.26
CA ASP A 423 14.79 6.46 12.26
C ASP A 423 14.12 5.97 10.96
N SER A 424 14.88 6.03 9.84
CA SER A 424 14.48 5.49 8.56
C SER A 424 15.68 5.22 7.66
N VAL A 425 15.47 4.41 6.63
CA VAL A 425 16.43 4.19 5.54
C VAL A 425 15.70 4.37 4.21
N ASP A 426 16.11 5.37 3.45
CA ASP A 426 15.64 5.59 2.08
C ASP A 426 16.47 4.72 1.12
N LEU A 427 15.79 4.01 0.23
CA LEU A 427 16.34 3.02 -0.67
C LEU A 427 15.96 3.35 -2.12
N TYR A 428 16.95 3.41 -3.00
CA TYR A 428 16.77 3.87 -4.37
C TYR A 428 17.35 2.87 -5.38
N LEU A 429 16.60 2.64 -6.46
CA LEU A 429 17.05 1.95 -7.67
C LEU A 429 16.87 2.90 -8.86
N THR A 430 17.97 3.49 -9.32
CA THR A 430 17.96 4.38 -10.50
C THR A 430 18.21 3.54 -11.75
N VAL A 431 17.25 3.53 -12.68
CA VAL A 431 17.28 2.76 -13.91
C VAL A 431 17.61 3.69 -15.08
N ASP A 432 18.62 3.32 -15.86
CA ASP A 432 18.90 3.93 -17.17
C ASP A 432 18.42 2.97 -18.27
N PRO A 433 17.30 3.29 -18.96
CA PRO A 433 16.75 2.43 -20.00
C PRO A 433 17.60 2.37 -21.26
N VAL A 434 18.42 3.39 -21.53
CA VAL A 434 19.30 3.43 -22.71
C VAL A 434 20.55 2.59 -22.47
N ALA A 435 21.14 2.70 -21.27
CA ALA A 435 22.29 1.89 -20.89
C ALA A 435 21.92 0.46 -20.44
N ALA A 436 20.62 0.19 -20.20
CA ALA A 436 20.12 -1.03 -19.57
C ALA A 436 20.85 -1.35 -18.26
N THR A 437 20.89 -0.38 -17.35
CA THR A 437 21.55 -0.54 -16.04
C THR A 437 20.64 -0.09 -14.90
N VAL A 438 20.90 -0.62 -13.71
CA VAL A 438 20.35 -0.15 -12.44
C VAL A 438 21.48 0.26 -11.50
N GLN A 439 21.40 1.45 -10.90
CA GLN A 439 22.32 1.94 -9.89
C GLN A 439 21.63 1.95 -8.52
N PRO A 440 22.00 1.06 -7.60
CA PRO A 440 21.49 1.10 -6.24
C PRO A 440 22.15 2.23 -5.43
N SER A 441 21.36 2.88 -4.58
CA SER A 441 21.84 3.87 -3.62
C SER A 441 20.90 3.96 -2.42
N TYR A 442 21.37 4.52 -1.31
CA TYR A 442 20.60 4.61 -0.08
C TYR A 442 20.93 5.87 0.73
N ALA A 443 20.07 6.26 1.66
CA ALA A 443 20.36 7.27 2.68
C ALA A 443 19.88 6.75 4.05
N VAL A 444 20.65 7.04 5.10
CA VAL A 444 20.34 6.61 6.48
C VAL A 444 20.04 7.84 7.31
N ASN A 445 18.85 7.89 7.92
CA ASN A 445 18.41 9.01 8.73
C ASN A 445 18.43 8.63 10.22
N THR A 446 18.93 9.50 11.08
CA THR A 446 19.07 9.21 12.51
C THR A 446 18.95 10.48 13.35
N GLY A 447 18.19 10.42 14.45
CA GLY A 447 17.94 11.58 15.30
C GLY A 447 17.25 12.74 14.58
N GLY A 448 16.36 12.44 13.63
CA GLY A 448 15.66 13.41 12.79
C GLY A 448 16.54 14.09 11.74
N THR A 449 17.78 13.62 11.53
CA THR A 449 18.72 14.21 10.57
C THR A 449 18.87 13.31 9.36
N ALA A 450 18.69 13.87 8.17
CA ALA A 450 18.86 13.14 6.92
C ALA A 450 20.34 12.89 6.60
N GLY A 451 20.68 11.65 6.26
CA GLY A 451 22.01 11.28 5.79
C GLY A 451 22.26 11.65 4.32
N PRO A 452 23.52 11.67 3.85
CA PRO A 452 23.79 11.82 2.42
C PRO A 452 23.33 10.57 1.65
N ARG A 453 22.89 10.75 0.39
CA ARG A 453 22.65 9.63 -0.53
C ARG A 453 24.00 9.03 -0.95
N VAL A 454 24.17 7.72 -0.72
CA VAL A 454 25.40 6.95 -0.98
C VAL A 454 25.13 5.91 -2.06
N LEU A 455 26.00 5.85 -3.07
CA LEU A 455 25.97 4.80 -4.09
C LEU A 455 26.46 3.46 -3.50
N LEU A 456 25.75 2.37 -3.77
CA LEU A 456 26.16 1.02 -3.36
C LEU A 456 26.81 0.30 -4.54
N GLY A 457 28.11 0.53 -4.74
CA GLY A 457 28.81 0.04 -5.92
C GLY A 457 28.52 0.89 -7.17
N GLY A 458 28.82 0.35 -8.36
CA GLY A 458 28.57 1.01 -9.64
C GLY A 458 27.26 0.56 -10.30
N PRO A 459 26.93 1.11 -11.49
CA PRO A 459 25.74 0.69 -12.22
C PRO A 459 25.85 -0.77 -12.66
N GLU A 460 24.79 -1.52 -12.43
CA GLU A 460 24.72 -2.96 -12.69
C GLU A 460 23.88 -3.23 -13.94
N PRO A 461 24.39 -3.96 -14.95
CA PRO A 461 23.61 -4.29 -16.15
C PRO A 461 22.36 -5.10 -15.82
N VAL A 462 21.24 -4.77 -16.43
CA VAL A 462 20.00 -5.56 -16.38
C VAL A 462 19.64 -6.06 -17.79
N PRO A 463 18.94 -7.19 -17.93
CA PRO A 463 18.43 -7.61 -19.24
C PRO A 463 17.55 -6.52 -19.86
N ALA A 464 17.83 -6.14 -21.11
CA ALA A 464 17.05 -5.13 -21.82
C ALA A 464 15.56 -5.52 -21.97
N SER A 465 15.25 -6.81 -21.91
CA SER A 465 13.87 -7.33 -21.93
C SER A 465 13.06 -6.92 -20.70
N TRP A 466 13.69 -6.55 -19.58
CA TRP A 466 12.99 -6.00 -18.41
C TRP A 466 12.45 -4.59 -18.68
N LEU A 467 13.00 -3.88 -19.68
CA LEU A 467 12.80 -2.45 -19.90
C LEU A 467 12.01 -2.13 -21.18
N GLY A 468 11.68 -3.13 -22.00
CA GLY A 468 11.08 -2.93 -23.32
C GLY A 468 10.16 -4.06 -23.80
N GLY A 469 9.40 -4.66 -22.88
CA GLY A 469 8.55 -5.83 -23.14
C GLY A 469 7.08 -5.51 -23.42
N ALA A 470 6.27 -6.58 -23.44
CA ALA A 470 4.81 -6.52 -23.51
C ALA A 470 4.16 -6.12 -22.17
N SER A 471 4.91 -6.21 -21.07
CA SER A 471 4.53 -5.77 -19.72
C SER A 471 5.46 -4.65 -19.25
N GLY A 472 5.00 -3.85 -18.30
CA GLY A 472 5.77 -2.82 -17.61
C GLY A 472 6.88 -3.40 -16.74
N LEU A 473 7.80 -2.53 -16.30
CA LEU A 473 8.78 -2.89 -15.28
C LEU A 473 8.06 -3.04 -13.94
N ALA A 474 8.17 -4.19 -13.29
CA ALA A 474 7.65 -4.36 -11.94
C ALA A 474 8.48 -3.51 -10.98
N VAL A 475 7.81 -2.76 -10.10
CA VAL A 475 8.42 -2.01 -9.00
C VAL A 475 7.62 -2.33 -7.74
N GLY A 476 8.31 -2.69 -6.66
CA GLY A 476 7.63 -3.26 -5.51
C GLY A 476 8.35 -3.16 -4.18
N LEU A 477 7.59 -3.42 -3.11
CA LEU A 477 8.12 -3.63 -1.78
C LEU A 477 8.45 -5.10 -1.59
N ILE A 478 9.50 -5.38 -0.82
CA ILE A 478 9.88 -6.75 -0.52
C ILE A 478 10.37 -6.89 0.92
N SER A 479 9.84 -7.87 1.62
CA SER A 479 10.35 -8.37 2.90
C SER A 479 10.63 -9.86 2.81
N THR A 480 11.81 -10.31 3.26
CA THR A 480 12.25 -11.70 3.15
C THR A 480 12.64 -12.22 4.53
N SER A 481 12.26 -13.45 4.85
CA SER A 481 12.80 -14.23 5.97
C SER A 481 13.10 -15.65 5.46
N ALA A 482 14.36 -16.10 5.46
CA ALA A 482 14.71 -17.44 4.96
C ALA A 482 15.41 -18.29 6.02
N GLY A 483 14.78 -19.40 6.40
CA GLY A 483 15.25 -20.27 7.49
C GLY A 483 14.77 -19.80 8.86
N PRO A 484 15.11 -20.52 9.94
CA PRO A 484 14.36 -20.50 11.20
C PRO A 484 14.63 -19.23 12.00
N ALA A 485 14.05 -18.12 11.56
CA ALA A 485 14.06 -16.84 12.24
C ALA A 485 12.61 -16.47 12.63
N PRO A 486 12.38 -15.90 13.82
CA PRO A 486 11.04 -15.42 14.18
C PRO A 486 10.52 -14.40 13.16
N PRO A 487 9.19 -14.31 12.96
CA PRO A 487 8.60 -13.21 12.22
C PRO A 487 9.03 -11.85 12.77
N PHE A 488 9.09 -10.85 11.90
CA PHE A 488 9.46 -9.48 12.25
C PHE A 488 8.57 -8.49 11.51
N PRO A 489 8.38 -7.27 12.05
CA PRO A 489 7.65 -6.21 11.35
C PRO A 489 8.52 -5.54 10.29
N ALA A 490 7.94 -5.23 9.14
CA ALA A 490 8.56 -4.43 8.09
C ALA A 490 7.61 -3.29 7.69
N THR A 491 8.04 -2.04 7.86
CA THR A 491 7.20 -0.85 7.67
C THR A 491 7.78 0.09 6.62
N TRP A 492 6.92 0.56 5.72
CA TRP A 492 7.21 1.59 4.74
C TRP A 492 6.15 2.68 4.79
N ASP A 493 6.54 3.91 4.49
CA ASP A 493 5.62 5.05 4.41
C ASP A 493 5.50 5.65 3.01
N LEU A 494 6.31 5.19 2.06
CA LEU A 494 6.14 5.57 0.66
C LEU A 494 6.73 4.55 -0.30
N ILE A 495 6.19 4.53 -1.50
CA ILE A 495 6.87 4.05 -2.69
C ILE A 495 6.59 5.03 -3.84
N GLU A 496 7.63 5.40 -4.59
CA GLU A 496 7.51 6.31 -5.72
C GLU A 496 8.46 5.95 -6.86
N VAL A 497 8.06 6.30 -8.07
CA VAL A 497 8.87 6.18 -9.28
C VAL A 497 8.81 7.50 -10.03
N THR A 498 9.95 8.18 -10.15
CA THR A 498 10.03 9.52 -10.74
C THR A 498 11.08 9.57 -11.84
N ALA A 499 10.78 10.25 -12.94
CA ALA A 499 11.80 10.56 -13.95
C ALA A 499 12.88 11.46 -13.35
N ASP A 500 14.14 11.12 -13.60
CA ASP A 500 15.25 11.96 -13.17
C ASP A 500 15.30 13.22 -14.04
N ALA A 501 15.82 14.31 -13.48
CA ALA A 501 16.05 15.52 -14.26
C ALA A 501 16.98 15.21 -15.43
N ALA A 502 16.56 15.57 -16.65
CA ALA A 502 17.39 15.41 -17.83
C ALA A 502 18.75 16.10 -17.61
N ALA A 503 19.83 15.40 -17.96
CA ALA A 503 21.14 16.04 -17.94
C ALA A 503 21.10 17.29 -18.83
N PRO A 504 21.71 18.42 -18.40
CA PRO A 504 21.76 19.62 -19.22
C PRO A 504 22.33 19.28 -20.60
N ASP A 505 21.70 19.77 -21.66
CA ASP A 505 22.30 19.69 -22.98
C ASP A 505 23.59 20.52 -22.99
N THR A 506 24.70 19.83 -23.23
CA THR A 506 26.05 20.41 -23.29
C THR A 506 26.66 20.31 -24.68
N THR A 507 25.92 19.77 -25.66
CA THR A 507 26.39 19.64 -27.04
C THR A 507 25.82 20.78 -27.87
N PRO A 508 26.64 21.73 -28.35
CA PRO A 508 26.12 22.79 -29.20
C PRO A 508 25.72 22.25 -30.58
N PRO A 509 24.63 22.78 -31.18
CA PRO A 509 24.19 22.39 -32.51
C PRO A 509 25.19 22.81 -33.57
N THR A 510 25.45 21.94 -34.54
CA THR A 510 26.28 22.22 -35.72
C THR A 510 25.43 22.29 -36.98
N LEU A 511 25.92 22.99 -38.00
CA LEU A 511 25.22 23.11 -39.28
C LEU A 511 25.54 21.89 -40.17
N THR A 512 24.55 21.05 -40.45
CA THR A 512 24.70 19.88 -41.33
C THR A 512 24.50 20.22 -42.80
N SER A 513 23.65 21.20 -43.12
CA SER A 513 23.52 21.73 -44.47
C SER A 513 23.06 23.18 -44.50
N ARG A 514 23.32 23.87 -45.63
CA ARG A 514 22.81 25.22 -45.90
C ARG A 514 22.52 25.41 -47.37
N SER A 515 21.53 26.26 -47.64
CA SER A 515 21.19 26.71 -48.98
C SER A 515 20.93 28.22 -48.94
N PRO A 516 21.49 29.03 -49.84
CA PRO A 516 22.51 28.68 -50.83
C PRO A 516 23.83 28.20 -50.20
N SER A 517 24.68 27.52 -50.99
CA SER A 517 26.02 27.14 -50.54
C SER A 517 26.88 28.39 -50.25
N ALA A 518 27.88 28.27 -49.37
CA ALA A 518 28.75 29.42 -49.10
C ALA A 518 29.50 29.85 -50.34
N GLY A 519 29.54 31.16 -50.57
CA GLY A 519 30.18 31.75 -51.74
C GLY A 519 29.39 31.59 -53.03
N ALA A 520 28.14 31.09 -52.98
CA ALA A 520 27.28 31.05 -54.16
C ALA A 520 27.14 32.45 -54.78
N THR A 521 27.40 32.55 -56.09
CA THR A 521 27.21 33.77 -56.88
C THR A 521 26.01 33.60 -57.80
N GLY A 522 25.41 34.71 -58.26
CA GLY A 522 24.23 34.65 -59.13
C GLY A 522 22.94 34.17 -58.45
N VAL A 523 22.89 34.13 -57.12
CA VAL A 523 21.67 33.78 -56.37
C VAL A 523 20.61 34.87 -56.55
N ALA A 524 19.39 34.46 -56.91
CA ALA A 524 18.27 35.38 -57.03
C ALA A 524 17.93 36.01 -55.67
N ARG A 525 17.58 37.29 -55.64
CA ARG A 525 17.24 38.00 -54.39
C ARG A 525 15.98 37.46 -53.69
N SER A 526 15.19 36.65 -54.39
CA SER A 526 13.99 35.98 -53.88
C SER A 526 14.26 34.57 -53.35
N THR A 527 15.51 34.09 -53.35
CA THR A 527 15.84 32.75 -52.85
C THR A 527 15.78 32.72 -51.32
N ASN A 528 15.08 31.73 -50.78
CA ASN A 528 15.06 31.48 -49.34
C ASN A 528 16.42 30.97 -48.85
N VAL A 529 16.87 31.48 -47.72
CA VAL A 529 18.05 30.98 -47.02
C VAL A 529 17.60 29.91 -46.03
N GLY A 530 18.16 28.71 -46.14
CA GLY A 530 17.88 27.57 -45.28
C GLY A 530 19.14 27.04 -44.61
N ALA A 531 18.98 26.51 -43.41
CA ALA A 531 20.00 25.87 -42.60
C ALA A 531 19.38 24.63 -41.94
N VAL A 532 20.11 23.52 -41.92
CA VAL A 532 19.73 22.31 -41.18
C VAL A 532 20.78 22.07 -40.11
N PHE A 533 20.35 21.87 -38.87
CA PHE A 533 21.23 21.64 -37.73
C PHE A 533 21.43 20.14 -37.47
N SER A 534 22.42 19.78 -36.65
CA SER A 534 22.71 18.39 -36.26
C SER A 534 21.72 17.83 -35.26
N GLU A 535 20.89 18.68 -34.66
CA GLU A 535 19.86 18.35 -33.69
C GLU A 535 18.71 19.36 -33.75
N ALA A 536 17.61 19.04 -33.06
CA ALA A 536 16.46 19.91 -32.97
C ALA A 536 16.80 21.16 -32.14
N MET A 537 16.47 22.33 -32.67
CA MET A 537 16.63 23.61 -31.98
C MET A 537 15.36 23.94 -31.19
N ASP A 538 15.49 24.54 -30.00
CA ASP A 538 14.34 25.11 -29.29
C ASP A 538 13.72 26.25 -30.11
N ALA A 539 12.50 26.02 -30.61
CA ALA A 539 11.76 26.95 -31.45
C ALA A 539 11.58 28.33 -30.82
N THR A 540 11.50 28.43 -29.48
CA THR A 540 11.34 29.71 -28.78
C THR A 540 12.60 30.58 -28.86
N THR A 541 13.75 29.97 -29.12
CA THR A 541 15.02 30.66 -29.28
C THR A 541 15.26 31.14 -30.72
N ILE A 542 14.45 30.70 -31.69
CA ILE A 542 14.58 31.06 -33.11
C ILE A 542 13.73 32.30 -33.40
N THR A 543 14.38 33.46 -33.44
CA THR A 543 13.74 34.77 -33.56
C THR A 543 14.51 35.64 -34.56
N ALA A 544 13.92 36.77 -34.97
CA ALA A 544 14.60 37.76 -35.81
C ALA A 544 15.84 38.39 -35.14
N SER A 545 16.04 38.19 -33.84
CA SER A 545 17.24 38.59 -33.09
C SER A 545 18.32 37.53 -33.04
N SER A 546 17.98 36.24 -33.06
CA SER A 546 18.96 35.15 -33.02
C SER A 546 19.38 34.66 -34.41
N VAL A 547 18.53 34.84 -35.41
CA VAL A 547 18.82 34.54 -36.81
C VAL A 547 18.70 35.81 -37.63
N THR A 548 19.83 36.26 -38.19
CA THR A 548 19.88 37.49 -39.00
C THR A 548 20.45 37.21 -40.38
N LEU A 549 19.84 37.82 -41.39
CA LEU A 549 20.42 37.91 -42.73
C LEU A 549 21.09 39.26 -42.85
N VAL A 550 22.42 39.31 -42.98
CA VAL A 550 23.16 40.56 -43.16
C VAL A 550 23.85 40.60 -44.51
N LYS A 551 24.01 41.81 -45.08
CA LYS A 551 24.90 41.98 -46.21
C LYS A 551 26.33 41.72 -45.75
N GLN A 552 27.10 40.93 -46.50
CA GLN A 552 28.49 40.63 -46.18
C GLN A 552 29.29 41.91 -45.90
N GLY A 553 30.00 41.94 -44.77
CA GLY A 553 30.76 43.10 -44.31
C GLY A 553 29.94 44.18 -43.59
N THR A 554 28.67 43.91 -43.27
CA THR A 554 27.78 44.81 -42.51
C THR A 554 27.17 44.08 -41.32
N THR A 555 26.66 44.84 -40.36
CA THR A 555 25.91 44.32 -39.19
C THR A 555 24.42 44.65 -39.25
N THR A 556 23.97 45.35 -40.29
CA THR A 556 22.57 45.76 -40.44
C THR A 556 21.73 44.58 -40.98
N PRO A 557 20.75 44.08 -40.21
CA PRO A 557 19.88 43.01 -40.67
C PRO A 557 19.03 43.45 -41.87
N VAL A 558 18.90 42.56 -42.84
CA VAL A 558 17.92 42.62 -43.93
C VAL A 558 16.62 42.04 -43.38
N PRO A 559 15.49 42.76 -43.45
CA PRO A 559 14.20 42.23 -43.01
C PRO A 559 13.85 40.93 -43.74
N ALA A 560 13.53 39.88 -43.00
CA ALA A 560 13.12 38.58 -43.51
C ALA A 560 12.11 37.93 -42.55
N SER A 561 11.24 37.07 -43.08
CA SER A 561 10.40 36.18 -42.29
C SER A 561 11.15 34.87 -42.04
N ILE A 562 11.15 34.40 -40.79
CA ILE A 562 11.75 33.12 -40.42
C ILE A 562 10.65 32.05 -40.41
N GLY A 563 10.93 30.91 -41.01
CA GLY A 563 10.13 29.69 -40.91
C GLY A 563 11.05 28.50 -40.65
N TYR A 564 10.54 27.53 -39.92
CA TYR A 564 11.16 26.25 -39.61
C TYR A 564 10.09 25.16 -39.72
N ASP A 565 10.52 23.94 -40.01
CA ASP A 565 9.68 22.76 -40.18
C ASP A 565 9.32 22.07 -38.86
#